data_AF-A0A0F4JY32-F1
#
_entry.id   AF-A0A0F4JY32-F1
#
_cell.length_a   1.000
_cell.length_b   1.000
_cell.length_c   1.000
_cell.angle_alpha   90.00
_cell.angle_beta   90.00
_cell.angle_gamma   90.00
#
_symmetry.space_group_name_H-M   'P 1'
#
loop_
_entity.id
_entity.type
_entity.pdbx_description
1 polymer ?
#
loop_
_entity_poly.entity_id
_entity_poly.type
_entity_poly.pdbx_seq_one_letter_code
_entity_poly.pdbx_strand_id
1 'polypeptide(L)'
;MGVTLAKGGNVSLSKQAPNLTRVLIGLGWDARSTTGADFDLDASALLCRDGRVLGDQYFVFYNNLKSPEGSVEHTGDNLTGEGEGDDESIIVDLTKVPAQVDKIVFPVSIHEAD
;
A
#
# COMPACT_ATOMS: atom_id res chain seq x y z
N MET A 1 -4.86 -16.99 10.94
CA MET A 1 -5.35 -17.67 9.73
C MET A 1 -5.35 -16.62 8.62
N GLY A 2 -4.47 -16.78 7.62
CA GLY A 2 -4.46 -15.89 6.45
C GLY A 2 -5.56 -16.32 5.47
N VAL A 3 -6.15 -15.37 4.76
CA VAL A 3 -6.99 -15.66 3.61
C VAL A 3 -6.11 -15.57 2.38
N THR A 4 -5.98 -16.67 1.63
CA THR A 4 -5.31 -16.64 0.32
C THR A 4 -6.30 -16.14 -0.71
N LEU A 5 -6.01 -15.01 -1.35
CA LEU A 5 -6.80 -14.48 -2.45
C LEU A 5 -6.16 -14.88 -3.78
N ALA A 6 -6.96 -15.40 -4.72
CA ALA A 6 -6.54 -15.54 -6.10
C ALA A 6 -6.64 -14.19 -6.84
N LYS A 7 -5.94 -14.04 -7.97
CA LYS A 7 -6.05 -12.86 -8.83
C LYS A 7 -7.51 -12.57 -9.17
N GLY A 8 -7.98 -11.36 -8.87
CA GLY A 8 -9.38 -10.94 -9.06
C GLY A 8 -10.35 -11.40 -7.97
N GLY A 9 -9.85 -12.05 -6.91
CA GLY A 9 -10.65 -12.39 -5.74
C GLY A 9 -11.02 -11.17 -4.91
N ASN A 10 -12.20 -11.21 -4.29
CA ASN A 10 -12.63 -10.20 -3.33
C ASN A 10 -12.83 -10.86 -1.96
N VAL A 11 -12.31 -10.24 -0.91
CA VAL A 11 -12.56 -10.65 0.47
C VAL A 11 -13.34 -9.55 1.19
N SER A 12 -14.38 -9.93 1.92
CA SER A 12 -15.09 -8.98 2.78
C SER A 12 -14.36 -8.84 4.11
N LEU A 13 -13.61 -7.75 4.27
CA LEU A 13 -12.91 -7.42 5.51
C LEU A 13 -13.88 -7.30 6.70
N SER A 14 -15.10 -6.80 6.49
CA SER A 14 -16.14 -6.70 7.51
C SER A 14 -16.63 -8.05 8.04
N LYS A 15 -16.52 -9.14 7.28
CA LYS A 15 -16.82 -10.50 7.75
C LYS A 15 -15.68 -11.12 8.56
N GLN A 16 -14.45 -10.71 8.28
CA GLN A 16 -13.24 -11.21 8.94
C GLN A 16 -12.93 -10.40 10.22
N ALA A 17 -13.17 -9.09 10.20
CA ALA A 17 -12.89 -8.14 11.27
C ALA A 17 -13.98 -7.05 11.29
N PRO A 18 -15.08 -7.23 12.04
CA PRO A 18 -16.22 -6.31 12.04
C PRO A 18 -15.91 -4.91 12.61
N ASN A 19 -14.78 -4.73 13.31
CA ASN A 19 -14.33 -3.46 13.87
C ASN A 19 -12.93 -3.08 13.36
N LEU A 20 -12.66 -3.31 12.08
CA LEU A 20 -11.37 -2.97 11.48
C LEU A 20 -11.20 -1.45 11.47
N THR A 21 -10.36 -0.96 12.38
CA THR A 21 -10.01 0.47 12.49
C THR A 21 -8.71 0.80 11.77
N ARG A 22 -7.78 -0.16 11.73
CA ARG A 22 -6.47 -0.03 11.11
C ARG A 22 -6.17 -1.23 10.23
N VAL A 23 -5.52 -0.95 9.12
CA VAL A 23 -5.01 -1.93 8.15
C VAL A 23 -3.53 -1.67 7.97
N LEU A 24 -2.74 -2.73 7.98
CA LEU A 24 -1.35 -2.70 7.56
C LEU A 24 -1.28 -3.44 6.23
N ILE A 25 -0.74 -2.78 5.21
CA ILE A 25 -0.44 -3.38 3.92
C ILE A 25 1.06 -3.53 3.89
N GLY A 26 1.54 -4.77 3.99
CA GLY A 26 2.94 -5.10 3.79
C GLY A 26 3.18 -5.51 2.34
N LEU A 27 4.26 -5.01 1.76
CA LEU A 27 4.79 -5.47 0.49
C LEU A 27 6.16 -6.08 0.79
N GLY A 28 6.35 -7.35 0.44
CA GLY A 28 7.63 -8.03 0.51
C GLY A 28 7.96 -8.66 -0.82
N TRP A 29 9.22 -8.57 -1.22
CA TRP A 29 9.73 -9.20 -2.44
C TRP A 29 11.14 -9.70 -2.24
N ASP A 30 11.47 -10.80 -2.94
CA ASP A 30 12.82 -11.33 -2.88
C ASP A 30 13.78 -10.47 -3.72
N ALA A 31 14.83 -9.97 -3.07
CA ALA A 31 15.94 -9.31 -3.73
C ALA A 31 16.56 -10.19 -4.84
N ARG A 32 17.06 -9.53 -5.88
CA ARG A 32 17.62 -10.22 -7.04
C ARG A 32 18.87 -11.02 -6.65
N SER A 33 18.87 -12.33 -6.92
CA SER A 33 20.01 -13.21 -6.59
C SER A 33 21.15 -13.20 -7.61
N THR A 34 21.08 -12.34 -8.65
CA THR A 34 21.99 -12.31 -9.81
C THR A 34 22.58 -10.92 -10.02
N THR A 35 23.76 -10.83 -10.65
CA THR A 35 24.39 -9.54 -10.98
C THR A 35 23.51 -8.67 -11.90
N GLY A 36 23.17 -7.47 -11.46
CA GLY A 36 22.38 -6.46 -12.19
C GLY A 36 21.82 -5.41 -11.23
N ALA A 37 20.98 -4.49 -11.71
CA ALA A 37 20.26 -3.56 -10.86
C ALA A 37 19.29 -4.31 -9.94
N ASP A 38 19.13 -3.78 -8.72
CA ASP A 38 18.21 -4.27 -7.70
C ASP A 38 16.75 -4.11 -8.15
N PHE A 39 15.87 -4.95 -7.62
CA PHE A 39 14.44 -4.77 -7.82
C PHE A 39 13.93 -3.76 -6.81
N ASP A 40 13.69 -2.55 -7.28
CA ASP A 40 13.07 -1.50 -6.51
C ASP A 40 11.56 -1.56 -6.77
N LEU A 41 10.80 -2.03 -5.77
CA LEU A 41 9.34 -2.08 -5.83
C LEU A 41 8.78 -0.96 -4.96
N ASP A 42 7.98 -0.11 -5.59
CA ASP A 42 7.29 0.98 -4.94
C ASP A 42 5.83 0.59 -4.63
N ALA A 43 5.49 0.48 -3.35
CA ALA A 43 4.12 0.50 -2.90
C ALA A 43 3.59 1.94 -2.86
N SER A 44 2.35 2.14 -3.29
CA SER A 44 1.68 3.42 -3.09
C SER A 44 0.23 3.23 -2.67
N ALA A 45 -0.37 4.30 -2.17
CA ALA A 45 -1.77 4.33 -1.78
C ALA A 45 -2.45 5.59 -2.30
N LEU A 46 -3.55 5.38 -3.03
CA LEU A 46 -4.36 6.42 -3.66
C LEU A 46 -5.72 6.43 -2.98
N LEU A 47 -6.07 7.53 -2.31
CA LEU A 47 -7.42 7.73 -1.83
C LEU A 47 -8.25 8.35 -2.96
N CYS A 48 -9.26 7.61 -3.38
CA CYS A 48 -10.09 7.92 -4.53
C CYS A 48 -11.55 8.19 -4.14
N ARG A 49 -12.14 9.12 -4.87
CA ARG A 49 -13.56 9.43 -4.90
C ARG A 49 -14.08 9.32 -6.34
N ASP A 50 -15.18 8.61 -6.56
CA ASP A 50 -15.84 8.45 -7.87
C ASP A 50 -14.86 7.99 -8.96
N GLY A 51 -13.87 7.17 -8.60
CA GLY A 51 -12.85 6.65 -9.51
C GLY A 51 -11.69 7.61 -9.82
N ARG A 52 -11.55 8.73 -9.11
CA ARG A 52 -10.41 9.67 -9.24
C ARG A 52 -9.76 9.93 -7.89
N VAL A 53 -8.45 10.15 -7.87
CA VAL A 53 -7.75 10.58 -6.65
C VAL A 53 -8.32 11.94 -6.21
N LEU A 54 -8.54 12.13 -4.90
CA LEU A 54 -9.08 13.39 -4.39
C LEU A 54 -8.16 14.60 -4.62
N GLY A 55 -6.86 14.34 -4.73
CA GLY A 55 -5.84 15.33 -5.06
C GLY A 55 -4.45 14.73 -4.84
N ASP A 56 -3.40 15.43 -5.28
CA ASP A 56 -2.02 14.95 -5.20
C ASP A 56 -1.57 14.66 -3.76
N GLN A 57 -2.09 15.44 -2.80
CA GLN A 57 -1.86 15.21 -1.37
C GLN A 57 -2.43 13.88 -0.85
N TYR A 58 -3.44 13.32 -1.53
CA TYR A 58 -4.07 12.03 -1.22
C TYR A 58 -3.41 10.86 -1.94
N PHE A 59 -2.30 11.12 -2.64
CA PHE A 59 -1.42 10.11 -3.19
C PHE A 59 -0.23 9.92 -2.24
N VAL A 60 -0.19 8.78 -1.55
CA VAL A 60 0.86 8.43 -0.61
C VAL A 60 1.83 7.46 -1.27
N PHE A 61 3.10 7.81 -1.28
CA PHE A 61 4.20 7.07 -1.92
C PHE A 61 5.53 7.50 -1.27
N TYR A 62 6.67 6.96 -1.71
CA TYR A 62 7.99 7.25 -1.13
C TYR A 62 8.29 8.74 -0.92
N ASN A 63 7.85 9.63 -1.83
CA ASN A 63 8.07 11.08 -1.70
C ASN A 63 6.97 11.80 -0.88
N ASN A 64 5.82 11.16 -0.67
CA ASN A 64 4.72 11.69 0.14
C ASN A 64 4.29 10.65 1.18
N LEU A 65 5.06 10.55 2.26
CA LEU A 65 4.92 9.50 3.27
C LEU A 65 3.59 9.53 4.05
N LYS A 66 2.80 10.61 3.95
CA LYS A 66 1.54 10.70 4.70
C LYS A 66 0.47 11.48 3.97
N SER A 67 -0.75 10.98 4.07
CA SER A 67 -1.94 11.73 3.68
C SER A 67 -2.17 12.93 4.62
N PRO A 68 -2.81 14.02 4.14
CA PRO A 68 -3.07 15.23 4.93
C PRO A 68 -3.92 14.99 6.19
N GLU A 69 -4.79 13.99 6.14
CA GLU A 69 -5.67 13.60 7.27
C GLU A 69 -4.95 12.65 8.25
N GLY A 70 -3.76 12.15 7.89
CA GLY A 70 -3.06 11.10 8.63
C GLY A 70 -3.81 9.77 8.63
N SER A 71 -4.67 9.54 7.62
CA SER A 71 -5.40 8.30 7.40
C SER A 71 -4.54 7.22 6.76
N VAL A 72 -3.52 7.61 6.01
CA VAL A 72 -2.56 6.71 5.36
C VAL A 72 -1.16 7.23 5.64
N GLU A 73 -0.28 6.32 6.05
CA GLU A 73 1.12 6.55 6.39
C GLU A 73 1.99 5.46 5.75
N HIS A 74 3.01 5.88 5.03
CA HIS A 74 4.05 5.03 4.45
C HIS A 74 5.20 4.93 5.45
N THR A 75 5.62 3.73 5.80
CA THR A 75 6.64 3.54 6.85
C THR A 75 8.07 3.76 6.36
N GLY A 76 8.29 3.72 5.05
CA GLY A 76 9.59 3.90 4.43
C GLY A 76 9.66 3.16 3.11
N ASP A 77 10.50 3.68 2.22
CA ASP A 77 10.81 3.10 0.92
C ASP A 77 12.00 2.15 1.07
N ASN A 78 11.89 0.96 0.47
CA ASN A 78 12.94 -0.05 0.47
C ASN A 78 13.38 -0.32 -0.97
N LEU A 79 14.58 0.14 -1.31
CA LEU A 79 15.08 0.10 -2.68
C LEU A 79 15.70 -1.25 -3.09
N THR A 80 15.97 -2.14 -2.13
CA THR A 80 16.75 -3.37 -2.41
C THR A 80 15.98 -4.66 -2.14
N GLY A 81 14.88 -4.60 -1.39
CA GLY A 81 14.19 -5.81 -0.90
C GLY A 81 15.08 -6.68 -0.02
N GLU A 82 16.15 -6.10 0.55
CA GLU A 82 17.01 -6.80 1.49
C GLU A 82 16.38 -6.79 2.89
N GLY A 83 15.73 -7.89 3.24
CA GLY A 83 15.16 -8.07 4.58
C GLY A 83 14.40 -9.39 4.71
N GLU A 84 14.27 -9.88 5.95
CA GLU A 84 13.26 -10.91 6.26
C GLU A 84 11.98 -10.19 6.70
N GLY A 85 10.94 -10.16 5.85
CA GLY A 85 9.62 -9.65 6.22
C GLY A 85 8.90 -8.85 5.14
N ASP A 86 8.07 -7.91 5.59
CA ASP A 86 7.46 -6.89 4.74
C ASP A 86 8.48 -5.76 4.52
N ASP A 87 9.08 -5.71 3.33
CA ASP A 87 10.11 -4.72 2.93
C ASP A 87 9.58 -3.28 2.98
N GLU A 88 8.35 -3.09 2.52
CA GLU A 88 7.61 -1.85 2.64
C GLU A 88 6.30 -2.07 3.37
N SER A 89 5.83 -1.01 4.05
CA SER A 89 4.55 -1.07 4.75
C SER A 89 3.78 0.24 4.65
N ILE A 90 2.48 0.11 4.41
CA ILE A 90 1.51 1.20 4.38
C ILE A 90 0.49 0.96 5.48
N ILE A 91 0.43 1.87 6.43
CA ILE A 91 -0.54 1.88 7.52
C ILE A 91 -1.73 2.74 7.10
N VAL A 92 -2.93 2.15 7.16
CA VAL A 92 -4.18 2.83 6.86
C VAL A 92 -5.08 2.83 8.08
N ASP A 93 -5.35 4.01 8.62
CA ASP A 93 -6.31 4.25 9.70
C ASP A 93 -7.67 4.65 9.10
N LEU A 94 -8.57 3.68 8.99
CA LEU A 94 -9.91 3.84 8.43
C LEU A 94 -10.78 4.80 9.26
N THR A 95 -10.44 5.04 10.54
CA THR A 95 -11.20 5.97 11.40
C THR A 95 -10.97 7.42 11.04
N LYS A 96 -9.84 7.71 10.38
CA LYS A 96 -9.45 9.06 9.91
C LYS A 96 -9.70 9.26 8.43
N VAL A 97 -10.11 8.21 7.71
CA VAL A 97 -10.41 8.34 6.27
C VAL A 97 -11.63 9.24 6.12
N PRO A 98 -11.53 10.34 5.34
CA PRO A 98 -12.65 11.23 5.16
C PRO A 98 -13.79 10.53 4.42
N ALA A 99 -15.04 10.83 4.80
CA ALA A 99 -16.24 10.20 4.24
C ALA A 99 -16.43 10.42 2.72
N GLN A 100 -15.68 11.33 2.13
CA GLN A 100 -15.63 11.54 0.68
C GLN A 100 -14.81 10.48 -0.08
N VAL A 101 -13.98 9.69 0.60
CA VAL A 101 -13.22 8.60 -0.01
C VAL A 101 -14.11 7.36 -0.08
N ASP A 102 -14.43 6.88 -1.29
CA ASP A 102 -15.15 5.61 -1.45
C ASP A 102 -14.21 4.42 -1.67
N LYS A 103 -12.98 4.69 -2.12
CA LYS A 103 -12.03 3.65 -2.49
C LYS A 103 -10.60 4.04 -2.18
N ILE A 104 -9.83 3.10 -1.65
CA ILE A 104 -8.39 3.21 -1.51
C ILE A 104 -7.76 2.19 -2.45
N VAL A 105 -6.93 2.64 -3.37
CA VAL A 105 -6.24 1.80 -4.35
C VAL A 105 -4.77 1.72 -3.96
N PHE A 106 -4.23 0.50 -3.92
CA PHE A 106 -2.82 0.26 -3.64
C PHE A 106 -2.14 -0.24 -4.91
N PRO A 107 -1.63 0.65 -5.79
CA PRO A 107 -0.77 0.22 -6.88
C PRO A 107 0.61 -0.18 -6.32
N VAL A 108 1.19 -1.19 -6.94
CA VAL A 108 2.60 -1.52 -6.79
C VAL A 108 3.25 -1.36 -8.16
N SER A 109 4.36 -0.65 -8.22
CA SER A 109 5.16 -0.45 -9.42
C SER A 109 6.59 -0.93 -9.19
N ILE A 110 7.29 -1.25 -10.27
CA ILE A 110 8.71 -1.53 -10.23
C ILE A 110 9.42 -0.28 -10.75
N HIS A 111 10.25 0.33 -9.92
CA HIS A 111 11.11 1.45 -10.30
C HIS A 111 12.11 0.98 -11.36
N GLU A 112 12.30 1.78 -12.42
CA GLU A 112 13.19 1.44 -13.55
C GLU A 112 12.99 0.04 -14.15
N ALA A 113 11.74 -0.33 -14.43
CA ALA A 113 11.41 -1.51 -15.22
C ALA A 113 11.80 -1.35 -16.70
N ASP A 114 13.10 -1.36 -17.03
CA ASP A 114 13.62 -1.53 -18.40
C ASP A 114 13.96 -3.01 -18.69
#